data_AF-A0A9E5VU12-F1
#
_entry.id   AF-A0A9E5VU12-F1
#
_cell.length_a   1.000
_cell.length_b   1.000
_cell.length_c   1.000
_cell.angle_alpha   90.00
_cell.angle_beta   90.00
_cell.angle_gamma   90.00
#
_symmetry.space_group_name_H-M   'P 1'
#
loop_
_entity.id
_entity.type
_entity.pdbx_description
1 polymer ?
#
loop_
_entity_poly.entity_id
_entity_poly.type
_entity_poly.pdbx_seq_one_letter_code
_entity_poly.pdbx_strand_id
1 'polypeptide(L)'
;MPAKGTGSAWSKEKIVGCIQELRKKGADLSYNSMARREQGLLAAANYHFGSWGKAVDAAGVDYAREVRRIPKWSQEAIIEAIQAAHAQGADLCWTSVTRDKRYSALAYAAIRENQFGSWDAALDAAGLDASQVRRYKAWSEERIVKGIRERRKKRQALNSKAMQEEDSKLFNAALNYFGSWDKALIAAGVAPKDVYRRRRWSPEIIKGEIRGLQREGEDLAAPNMRRNHSALYSAACKYFGTWTAAREACGIRKNYHRKK
;
A
#
# COMPACT_ATOMS: atom_id res chain seq x y z
N MET A 1 -50.98 -40.57 -41.64
CA MET A 1 -51.09 -39.86 -40.35
C MET A 1 -49.68 -39.64 -39.80
N PRO A 2 -49.06 -38.45 -39.90
CA PRO A 2 -47.88 -38.13 -39.11
C PRO A 2 -48.25 -37.29 -37.88
N ALA A 3 -47.64 -37.65 -36.76
CA ALA A 3 -47.86 -37.10 -35.43
C ALA A 3 -47.35 -35.65 -35.30
N LYS A 4 -48.11 -34.86 -34.53
CA LYS A 4 -47.83 -33.45 -34.20
C LYS A 4 -46.56 -33.34 -33.33
N GLY A 5 -45.55 -32.63 -33.84
CA GLY A 5 -44.44 -32.13 -33.02
C GLY A 5 -44.87 -30.88 -32.25
N THR A 6 -45.10 -30.99 -30.94
CA THR A 6 -45.38 -29.84 -30.06
C THR A 6 -44.16 -29.55 -29.18
N GLY A 7 -43.12 -28.96 -29.77
CA GLY A 7 -42.11 -28.22 -29.01
C GLY A 7 -42.59 -26.78 -28.86
N SER A 8 -43.20 -26.43 -27.73
CA SER A 8 -43.70 -25.07 -27.50
C SER A 8 -42.53 -24.09 -27.46
N ALA A 9 -42.29 -23.39 -28.58
CA ALA A 9 -41.21 -22.42 -28.71
C ALA A 9 -41.34 -21.31 -27.65
N TRP A 10 -40.24 -20.97 -27.01
CA TRP A 10 -40.18 -19.82 -26.13
C TRP A 10 -40.24 -18.53 -26.96
N SER A 11 -41.04 -17.57 -26.50
CA SER A 11 -41.10 -16.20 -27.04
C SER A 11 -40.88 -15.20 -25.90
N LYS A 12 -40.53 -13.95 -26.23
CA LYS A 12 -40.32 -12.89 -25.23
C LYS A 12 -41.59 -12.65 -24.41
N GLU A 13 -42.75 -12.67 -25.06
CA GLU A 13 -44.07 -12.46 -24.47
C GLU A 13 -44.43 -13.60 -23.50
N LYS A 14 -44.16 -14.85 -23.91
CA LYS A 14 -44.38 -16.02 -23.07
C LYS A 14 -43.50 -16.00 -21.82
N ILE A 15 -42.22 -15.62 -21.97
CA ILE A 15 -41.28 -15.50 -20.86
C ILE A 15 -41.74 -14.42 -19.87
N VAL A 16 -42.12 -13.23 -20.36
CA VAL A 16 -42.66 -12.15 -19.52
C VAL A 16 -43.92 -12.59 -18.78
N GLY A 17 -44.85 -13.27 -19.47
CA GLY A 17 -46.07 -13.81 -18.86
C GLY A 17 -45.77 -14.80 -17.72
N CYS A 18 -44.83 -15.73 -17.93
CA CYS A 18 -44.40 -16.67 -16.89
C CYS A 18 -43.78 -15.95 -15.67
N ILE A 19 -42.94 -14.93 -15.89
CA ILE A 19 -42.33 -14.15 -14.80
C ILE A 19 -43.41 -13.40 -14.00
N GLN A 20 -44.39 -12.79 -14.67
CA GLN A 20 -45.50 -12.10 -14.01
C GLN A 20 -46.37 -13.05 -13.19
N GLU A 21 -46.61 -14.27 -13.69
CA GLU A 21 -47.35 -15.30 -12.96
C GLU A 21 -46.58 -15.76 -11.71
N LEU A 22 -45.26 -15.98 -11.84
CA LEU A 22 -44.39 -16.31 -10.70
C LEU A 22 -44.39 -15.19 -9.65
N ARG A 23 -44.39 -13.92 -10.07
CA ARG A 23 -44.54 -12.76 -9.16
C ARG A 23 -45.88 -12.80 -8.42
N LYS A 24 -46.99 -13.03 -9.14
CA LYS A 24 -48.33 -13.12 -8.54
C LYS A 24 -48.44 -14.26 -7.51
N LYS A 25 -47.73 -15.37 -7.74
CA LYS A 25 -47.64 -16.50 -6.80
C LYS A 25 -46.69 -16.25 -5.62
N GLY A 26 -46.04 -15.09 -5.56
CA GLY A 26 -45.07 -14.75 -4.50
C GLY A 26 -43.79 -15.59 -4.56
N ALA A 27 -43.43 -16.12 -5.73
CA ALA A 27 -42.22 -16.91 -5.88
C ALA A 27 -40.95 -16.05 -5.75
N ASP A 28 -39.88 -16.61 -5.17
CA ASP A 28 -38.57 -15.95 -5.11
C ASP A 28 -37.94 -15.91 -6.51
N LEU A 29 -38.01 -14.74 -7.16
CA LEU A 29 -37.49 -14.47 -8.50
C LEU A 29 -35.95 -14.33 -8.57
N SER A 30 -35.22 -14.53 -7.46
CA SER A 30 -33.76 -14.46 -7.46
C SER A 30 -33.16 -15.50 -8.39
N TYR A 31 -32.00 -15.14 -9.00
CA TYR A 31 -31.33 -16.01 -9.98
C TYR A 31 -31.09 -17.42 -9.42
N ASN A 32 -30.61 -17.52 -8.17
CA ASN A 32 -30.30 -18.81 -7.53
C ASN A 32 -31.54 -19.63 -7.18
N SER A 33 -32.69 -18.99 -6.95
CA SER A 33 -33.96 -19.69 -6.76
C SER A 33 -34.44 -20.26 -8.10
N MET A 34 -34.44 -19.42 -9.14
CA MET A 34 -34.88 -19.78 -10.49
C MET A 34 -33.98 -20.83 -11.15
N ALA A 35 -32.66 -20.77 -10.92
CA ALA A 35 -31.71 -21.77 -11.42
C ALA A 35 -31.92 -23.17 -10.79
N ARG A 36 -32.59 -23.26 -9.63
CA ARG A 36 -32.91 -24.53 -8.98
C ARG A 36 -34.30 -25.06 -9.32
N ARG A 37 -35.27 -24.17 -9.54
CA ARG A 37 -36.68 -24.54 -9.69
C ARG A 37 -37.20 -24.47 -11.14
N GLU A 38 -36.70 -23.52 -11.93
CA GLU A 38 -37.25 -23.15 -13.24
C GLU A 38 -36.13 -22.98 -14.29
N GLN A 39 -35.30 -24.01 -14.45
CA GLN A 39 -34.12 -23.96 -15.33
C GLN A 39 -34.47 -23.66 -16.79
N GLY A 40 -35.56 -24.22 -17.31
CA GLY A 40 -35.99 -24.02 -18.70
C GLY A 40 -36.39 -22.57 -18.98
N LEU A 41 -37.13 -21.95 -18.06
CA LEU A 41 -37.51 -20.54 -18.15
C LEU A 41 -36.28 -19.63 -18.04
N LEU A 42 -35.36 -19.95 -17.13
CA LEU A 42 -34.13 -19.17 -16.94
C LEU A 42 -33.21 -19.24 -18.18
N ALA A 43 -33.06 -20.41 -18.79
CA ALA A 43 -32.29 -20.58 -20.04
C ALA A 43 -32.94 -19.80 -21.19
N ALA A 44 -34.27 -19.89 -21.35
CA ALA A 44 -34.99 -19.14 -22.37
C ALA A 44 -34.86 -17.61 -22.17
N ALA A 45 -35.00 -17.13 -20.94
CA ALA A 45 -34.82 -15.72 -20.60
C ALA A 45 -33.40 -15.22 -20.93
N ASN A 46 -32.38 -15.99 -20.57
CA ASN A 46 -30.99 -15.65 -20.91
C ASN A 46 -30.78 -15.61 -22.43
N TYR A 47 -31.39 -16.51 -23.19
CA TYR A 47 -31.28 -16.53 -24.66
C TYR A 47 -31.99 -15.33 -25.31
N HIS A 48 -33.24 -15.04 -24.92
CA HIS A 48 -34.05 -14.00 -25.59
C HIS A 48 -33.78 -12.57 -25.09
N PHE A 49 -33.41 -12.38 -23.83
CA PHE A 49 -33.18 -11.07 -23.22
C PHE A 49 -31.70 -10.80 -22.88
N GLY A 50 -30.83 -11.81 -23.02
CA GLY A 50 -29.41 -11.73 -22.67
C GLY A 50 -29.12 -11.94 -21.18
N SER A 51 -30.09 -11.73 -20.29
CA SER A 51 -29.98 -12.10 -18.87
C SER A 51 -31.35 -12.25 -18.22
N TRP A 52 -31.41 -13.07 -17.16
CA TRP A 52 -32.60 -13.19 -16.30
C TRP A 52 -33.07 -11.84 -15.77
N GLY A 53 -32.15 -10.98 -15.32
CA GLY A 53 -32.48 -9.66 -14.80
C GLY A 53 -33.22 -8.80 -15.83
N LYS A 54 -32.73 -8.76 -17.07
CA LYS A 54 -33.39 -8.01 -18.17
C LYS A 54 -34.80 -8.55 -18.49
N ALA A 55 -34.99 -9.86 -18.40
CA ALA A 55 -36.30 -10.47 -18.59
C ALA A 55 -37.28 -10.09 -17.47
N VAL A 56 -36.78 -10.01 -16.23
CA VAL A 56 -37.57 -9.58 -15.06
C VAL A 56 -37.89 -8.10 -15.10
N ASP A 57 -36.94 -7.25 -15.52
CA ASP A 57 -37.16 -5.82 -15.77
C ASP A 57 -38.22 -5.62 -16.86
N ALA A 58 -38.15 -6.37 -17.96
CA ALA A 58 -39.15 -6.36 -19.03
C ALA A 58 -40.54 -6.84 -18.56
N ALA A 59 -40.61 -7.60 -17.47
CA ALA A 59 -41.85 -8.03 -16.84
C ALA A 59 -42.44 -6.99 -15.86
N GLY A 60 -41.80 -5.82 -15.71
CA GLY A 60 -42.26 -4.73 -14.85
C GLY A 60 -41.88 -4.92 -13.38
N VAL A 61 -40.83 -5.68 -13.09
CA VAL A 61 -40.25 -5.84 -11.75
C VAL A 61 -38.85 -5.25 -11.82
N ASP A 62 -38.52 -4.25 -11.00
CA ASP A 62 -37.15 -3.75 -10.95
C ASP A 62 -36.25 -4.81 -10.31
N TYR A 63 -35.54 -5.59 -11.14
CA TYR A 63 -34.76 -6.72 -10.67
C TYR A 63 -33.65 -6.28 -9.71
N ALA A 64 -33.06 -5.11 -9.95
CA ALA A 64 -31.95 -4.58 -9.16
C ALA A 64 -32.41 -4.17 -7.75
N ARG A 65 -33.61 -3.59 -7.63
CA ARG A 65 -34.15 -3.10 -6.35
C ARG A 65 -35.01 -4.12 -5.60
N GLU A 66 -35.87 -4.86 -6.31
CA GLU A 66 -36.89 -5.72 -5.69
C GLU A 66 -36.45 -7.17 -5.50
N VAL A 67 -35.58 -7.69 -6.38
CA VAL A 67 -35.27 -9.13 -6.43
C VAL A 67 -33.85 -9.44 -5.97
N ARG A 68 -32.90 -8.56 -6.30
CA ARG A 68 -31.48 -8.80 -6.03
C ARG A 68 -31.15 -8.47 -4.58
N ARG A 69 -30.82 -9.49 -3.77
CA ARG A 69 -30.43 -9.31 -2.36
C ARG A 69 -29.12 -8.56 -2.15
N ILE A 70 -28.18 -8.68 -3.09
CA ILE A 70 -26.88 -8.00 -3.03
C ILE A 70 -26.78 -7.07 -4.24
N PRO A 71 -26.69 -5.74 -4.03
CA PRO A 71 -26.56 -4.77 -5.10
C PRO A 71 -25.40 -5.14 -6.04
N LYS A 72 -25.62 -4.98 -7.35
CA LYS A 72 -24.48 -4.98 -8.28
C LYS A 72 -23.78 -3.64 -8.10
N TRP A 73 -22.62 -3.66 -7.48
CA TRP A 73 -21.79 -2.46 -7.39
C TRP A 73 -21.28 -2.09 -8.79
N SER A 74 -21.85 -1.04 -9.36
CA SER A 74 -21.22 -0.25 -10.42
C SER A 74 -20.49 0.95 -9.79
N GLN A 75 -19.65 1.63 -10.57
CA GLN A 75 -18.97 2.84 -10.10
C GLN A 75 -19.98 3.91 -9.66
N GLU A 76 -21.07 4.08 -10.40
CA GLU A 76 -22.15 5.02 -10.10
C GLU A 76 -22.84 4.67 -8.79
N ALA A 77 -23.20 3.38 -8.59
CA ALA A 77 -23.83 2.92 -7.35
C ALA A 77 -22.91 3.08 -6.14
N ILE A 78 -21.60 2.92 -6.31
CA ILE A 78 -20.60 3.17 -5.25
C ILE A 78 -20.56 4.67 -4.93
N ILE A 79 -20.50 5.55 -5.93
CA ILE A 79 -20.49 7.01 -5.74
C ILE A 79 -21.75 7.46 -5.00
N GLU A 80 -22.93 7.05 -5.46
CA GLU A 80 -24.21 7.39 -4.82
C GLU A 80 -24.25 6.91 -3.37
N ALA A 81 -23.78 5.70 -3.10
CA ALA A 81 -23.75 5.15 -1.75
C ALA A 81 -22.76 5.89 -0.83
N ILE A 82 -21.60 6.31 -1.34
CA ILE A 82 -20.63 7.13 -0.62
C ILE A 82 -21.24 8.50 -0.29
N GLN A 83 -21.87 9.16 -1.27
CA GLN A 83 -22.53 10.45 -1.08
C GLN A 83 -23.68 10.37 -0.08
N ALA A 84 -24.51 9.32 -0.17
CA ALA A 84 -25.60 9.08 0.77
C ALA A 84 -25.07 8.83 2.20
N ALA A 85 -24.00 8.06 2.36
CA ALA A 85 -23.37 7.83 3.65
C ALA A 85 -22.75 9.12 4.23
N HIS A 86 -22.14 9.96 3.39
CA HIS A 86 -21.63 11.28 3.79
C HIS A 86 -22.76 12.21 4.25
N ALA A 87 -23.86 12.28 3.50
CA ALA A 87 -25.03 13.09 3.84
C ALA A 87 -25.69 12.65 5.16
N GLN A 88 -25.60 11.36 5.50
CA GLN A 88 -26.05 10.81 6.79
C GLN A 88 -25.06 11.06 7.94
N GLY A 89 -23.94 11.74 7.68
CA GLY A 89 -22.90 12.02 8.69
C GLY A 89 -22.10 10.78 9.10
N ALA A 90 -22.02 9.75 8.26
CA ALA A 90 -21.22 8.56 8.56
C ALA A 90 -19.72 8.91 8.58
N ASP A 91 -18.96 8.29 9.50
CA ASP A 91 -17.50 8.34 9.47
C ASP A 91 -16.98 7.48 8.31
N LEU A 92 -16.62 8.16 7.21
CA LEU A 92 -16.13 7.54 5.99
C LEU A 92 -14.65 7.11 6.03
N CYS A 93 -13.98 7.24 7.18
CA CYS A 93 -12.61 6.75 7.28
C CYS A 93 -12.58 5.23 7.07
N TRP A 94 -11.54 4.74 6.38
CA TRP A 94 -11.41 3.33 5.98
C TRP A 94 -11.69 2.35 7.13
N THR A 95 -11.08 2.58 8.29
CA THR A 95 -11.27 1.76 9.50
C THR A 95 -12.69 1.74 10.02
N SER A 96 -13.46 2.81 9.84
CA SER A 96 -14.84 2.89 10.30
C SER A 96 -15.77 2.20 9.31
N VAL A 97 -15.64 2.49 8.01
CA VAL A 97 -16.50 1.88 6.96
C VAL A 97 -16.30 0.39 6.81
N THR A 98 -15.08 -0.13 7.04
CA THR A 98 -14.80 -1.58 6.97
C THR A 98 -15.32 -2.36 8.16
N ARG A 99 -15.40 -1.72 9.35
CA ARG A 99 -15.91 -2.34 10.58
C ARG A 99 -17.42 -2.27 10.69
N ASP A 100 -18.05 -1.26 10.10
CA ASP A 100 -19.49 -1.14 10.06
C ASP A 100 -20.08 -2.11 9.02
N LYS A 101 -20.92 -3.04 9.47
CA LYS A 101 -21.57 -4.03 8.60
C LYS A 101 -22.44 -3.39 7.51
N ARG A 102 -22.91 -2.16 7.71
CA ARG A 102 -23.72 -1.42 6.72
C ARG A 102 -22.89 -0.95 5.53
N TYR A 103 -21.62 -0.63 5.74
CA TYR A 103 -20.75 -0.01 4.73
C TYR A 103 -19.60 -0.92 4.27
N SER A 104 -19.37 -2.04 4.94
CA SER A 104 -18.25 -2.93 4.60
C SER A 104 -18.32 -3.47 3.17
N ALA A 105 -19.51 -3.86 2.71
CA ALA A 105 -19.71 -4.34 1.33
C ALA A 105 -19.42 -3.25 0.28
N LEU A 106 -19.78 -2.00 0.57
CA LEU A 106 -19.47 -0.82 -0.25
C LEU A 106 -17.95 -0.59 -0.29
N ALA A 107 -17.30 -0.60 0.88
CA ALA A 107 -15.85 -0.39 0.99
C ALA A 107 -15.05 -1.42 0.19
N TYR A 108 -15.40 -2.71 0.31
CA TYR A 108 -14.73 -3.78 -0.45
C TYR A 108 -15.06 -3.78 -1.94
N ALA A 109 -16.22 -3.23 -2.34
CA ALA A 109 -16.54 -3.08 -3.76
C ALA A 109 -15.72 -1.95 -4.40
N ALA A 110 -15.59 -0.82 -3.70
CA ALA A 110 -14.86 0.35 -4.18
C ALA A 110 -13.38 0.07 -4.48
N ILE A 111 -12.70 -0.70 -3.62
CA ILE A 111 -11.26 -0.98 -3.78
C ILE A 111 -10.91 -2.02 -4.86
N ARG A 112 -11.90 -2.60 -5.55
CA ARG A 112 -11.62 -3.58 -6.61
C ARG A 112 -10.92 -2.89 -7.78
N GLU A 113 -9.98 -3.58 -8.41
CA GLU A 113 -9.22 -3.06 -9.56
C GLU A 113 -10.12 -2.66 -10.74
N ASN A 114 -11.20 -3.40 -10.96
CA ASN A 114 -12.19 -3.09 -12.01
C ASN A 114 -13.23 -2.04 -11.60
N GLN A 115 -13.05 -1.38 -10.45
CA GLN A 115 -13.87 -0.28 -9.94
C GLN A 115 -12.99 0.96 -9.80
N PHE A 116 -12.59 1.36 -8.60
CA PHE A 116 -11.73 2.53 -8.37
C PHE A 116 -10.29 2.15 -7.97
N GLY A 117 -10.03 0.88 -7.64
CA GLY A 117 -8.73 0.38 -7.19
C GLY A 117 -8.29 0.85 -5.79
N SER A 118 -8.87 1.94 -5.27
CA SER A 118 -8.63 2.41 -3.91
C SER A 118 -9.86 3.14 -3.34
N TRP A 119 -9.94 3.20 -2.01
CA TRP A 119 -11.02 3.92 -1.32
C TRP A 119 -10.90 5.43 -1.53
N ASP A 120 -9.67 5.94 -1.55
CA ASP A 120 -9.42 7.36 -1.77
C ASP A 120 -9.89 7.79 -3.18
N ALA A 121 -9.60 7.00 -4.22
CA ALA A 121 -10.10 7.27 -5.57
C ALA A 121 -11.63 7.24 -5.65
N ALA A 122 -12.30 6.36 -4.87
CA ALA A 122 -13.75 6.33 -4.80
C ALA A 122 -14.34 7.56 -4.06
N LEU A 123 -13.67 8.03 -3.01
CA LEU A 123 -14.04 9.28 -2.31
C LEU A 123 -13.88 10.49 -3.24
N ASP A 124 -12.75 10.58 -3.94
CA ASP A 124 -12.47 11.67 -4.88
C ASP A 124 -13.51 11.68 -6.02
N ALA A 125 -13.85 10.52 -6.58
CA ALA A 125 -14.91 10.38 -7.59
C ALA A 125 -16.30 10.75 -7.06
N ALA A 126 -16.54 10.58 -5.76
CA ALA A 126 -17.76 11.02 -5.08
C ALA A 126 -17.76 12.52 -4.75
N GLY A 127 -16.69 13.25 -5.07
CA GLY A 127 -16.53 14.69 -4.79
C GLY A 127 -16.11 14.99 -3.36
N LEU A 128 -15.58 14.01 -2.63
CA LEU A 128 -15.11 14.15 -1.26
C LEU A 128 -13.58 14.19 -1.25
N ASP A 129 -13.00 15.17 -0.55
CA ASP A 129 -11.54 15.22 -0.34
C ASP A 129 -11.11 14.08 0.59
N ALA A 130 -10.52 13.03 0.01
CA ALA A 130 -10.04 11.86 0.75
C ALA A 130 -9.06 12.23 1.87
N SER A 131 -8.32 13.35 1.74
CA SER A 131 -7.37 13.80 2.76
C SER A 131 -8.06 14.27 4.06
N GLN A 132 -9.29 14.77 3.97
CA GLN A 132 -10.10 15.16 5.14
C GLN A 132 -10.74 13.95 5.82
N VAL A 133 -11.09 12.93 5.03
CA VAL A 133 -11.71 11.69 5.53
C VAL A 133 -10.68 10.78 6.21
N ARG A 134 -9.42 10.82 5.76
CA ARG A 134 -8.34 10.03 6.35
C ARG A 134 -8.09 10.45 7.80
N ARG A 135 -8.29 9.51 8.73
CA ARG A 135 -7.90 9.65 10.14
C ARG A 135 -6.41 9.93 10.32
N TYR A 136 -5.58 9.33 9.46
CA TYR A 136 -4.15 9.56 9.46
C TYR A 136 -3.75 10.20 8.14
N LYS A 137 -3.18 11.41 8.21
CA LYS A 137 -2.58 12.05 7.04
C LYS A 137 -1.54 11.11 6.42
N ALA A 138 -1.55 10.98 5.09
CA ALA A 138 -0.55 10.20 4.37
C ALA A 138 0.84 10.83 4.52
N TRP A 139 1.87 9.98 4.47
CA TRP A 139 3.24 10.44 4.34
C TRP A 139 3.48 10.89 2.89
N SER A 140 4.36 11.88 2.73
CA SER A 140 4.90 12.32 1.45
C SER A 140 6.34 12.73 1.67
N GLU A 141 7.13 12.84 0.61
CA GLU A 141 8.51 13.31 0.70
C GLU A 141 8.59 14.69 1.37
N GLU A 142 7.71 15.61 0.98
CA GLU A 142 7.64 16.98 1.53
C GLU A 142 7.30 16.96 3.01
N ARG A 143 6.36 16.09 3.42
CA ARG A 143 5.95 15.99 4.81
C ARG A 143 7.03 15.39 5.68
N ILE A 144 7.77 14.40 5.16
CA ILE A 144 8.91 13.80 5.86
C ILE A 144 10.01 14.86 6.03
N VAL A 145 10.38 15.56 4.95
CA VAL A 145 11.37 16.65 4.98
C VAL A 145 10.97 17.74 5.97
N LYS A 146 9.70 18.16 5.94
CA LYS A 146 9.15 19.12 6.89
C LYS A 146 9.27 18.63 8.34
N GLY A 147 8.90 17.36 8.60
CA GLY A 147 9.02 16.75 9.93
C GLY A 147 10.46 16.73 10.45
N ILE A 148 11.43 16.38 9.60
CA ILE A 148 12.86 16.40 9.95
C ILE A 148 13.32 17.83 10.28
N ARG A 149 12.95 18.82 9.45
CA ARG A 149 13.30 20.24 9.67
C ARG A 149 12.69 20.79 10.96
N GLU A 150 11.44 20.43 11.27
CA GLU A 150 10.77 20.83 12.51
C GLU A 150 11.45 20.24 13.73
N ARG A 151 11.82 18.95 13.71
CA ARG A 151 12.60 18.31 14.78
C ARG A 151 13.94 19.02 14.99
N ARG A 152 14.64 19.34 13.90
CA ARG A 152 15.91 20.09 13.95
C ARG A 152 15.73 21.48 14.55
N LYS A 153 14.68 22.21 14.15
CA LYS A 153 14.34 23.54 14.71
C LYS A 153 14.09 23.47 16.21
N LYS A 154 13.48 22.38 16.68
CA LYS A 154 13.25 22.09 18.11
C LYS A 154 14.48 21.54 18.84
N ARG A 155 15.65 21.44 18.17
CA ARG A 155 16.90 20.85 18.70
C ARG A 155 16.72 19.43 19.25
N GLN A 156 15.74 18.70 18.73
CA GLN A 156 15.51 17.30 19.07
C GLN A 156 16.54 16.41 18.36
N ALA A 157 16.86 15.27 18.99
CA ALA A 157 17.84 14.35 18.43
C ALA A 157 17.30 13.68 17.15
N LEU A 158 18.13 13.66 16.11
CA LEU A 158 17.83 13.02 14.81
C LEU A 158 18.55 11.67 14.63
N ASN A 159 19.26 11.20 15.66
CA ASN A 159 19.95 9.92 15.59
C ASN A 159 18.94 8.75 15.60
N SER A 160 19.34 7.61 15.02
CA SER A 160 18.46 6.46 14.84
C SER A 160 17.79 5.98 16.14
N LYS A 161 18.48 6.06 17.28
CA LYS A 161 17.92 5.62 18.56
C LYS A 161 16.78 6.56 19.00
N ALA A 162 17.05 7.86 19.04
CA ALA A 162 16.04 8.86 19.39
C ALA A 162 14.85 8.83 18.42
N MET A 163 15.10 8.63 17.12
CA MET A 163 14.04 8.50 16.14
C MET A 163 13.16 7.27 16.37
N GLN A 164 13.73 6.12 16.74
CA GLN A 164 12.95 4.92 17.02
C GLN A 164 12.13 5.05 18.31
N GLU A 165 12.69 5.68 19.35
CA GLU A 165 12.03 5.85 20.66
C GLU A 165 10.94 6.92 20.64
N GLU A 166 11.18 8.04 19.94
CA GLU A 166 10.33 9.22 20.04
C GLU A 166 9.44 9.45 18.81
N ASP A 167 9.82 8.95 17.62
CA ASP A 167 9.09 9.20 16.37
C ASP A 167 9.35 8.14 15.30
N SER A 168 9.04 6.90 15.66
CA SER A 168 9.22 5.74 14.79
C SER A 168 8.41 5.84 13.49
N LYS A 169 7.29 6.57 13.50
CA LYS A 169 6.44 6.79 12.32
C LYS A 169 7.16 7.64 11.28
N LEU A 170 7.74 8.78 11.66
CA LEU A 170 8.52 9.61 10.74
C LEU A 170 9.76 8.87 10.23
N PHE A 171 10.42 8.12 11.11
CA PHE A 171 11.61 7.33 10.74
C PHE A 171 11.27 6.26 9.69
N ASN A 172 10.24 5.44 9.94
CA ASN A 172 9.82 4.39 9.01
C ASN A 172 9.30 4.97 7.69
N ALA A 173 8.57 6.09 7.73
CA ALA A 173 8.17 6.80 6.52
C ALA A 173 9.38 7.25 5.70
N ALA A 174 10.39 7.85 6.34
CA ALA A 174 11.62 8.25 5.66
C ALA A 174 12.36 7.06 5.03
N LEU A 175 12.42 5.91 5.71
CA LEU A 175 13.02 4.69 5.13
C LEU A 175 12.27 4.21 3.89
N ASN A 176 10.93 4.24 3.90
CA ASN A 176 10.12 3.80 2.78
C ASN A 176 10.22 4.74 1.56
N TYR A 177 10.22 6.06 1.77
CA TYR A 177 10.21 7.04 0.68
C TYR A 177 11.62 7.33 0.13
N PHE A 178 12.63 7.45 1.00
CA PHE A 178 13.99 7.81 0.57
C PHE A 178 14.94 6.61 0.50
N GLY A 179 14.51 5.43 0.96
CA GLY A 179 15.34 4.22 1.05
C GLY A 179 16.33 4.21 2.20
N SER A 180 16.70 5.37 2.76
CA SER A 180 17.52 5.47 3.97
C SER A 180 17.30 6.77 4.73
N TRP A 181 17.55 6.74 6.04
CA TRP A 181 17.49 7.92 6.88
C TRP A 181 18.50 8.98 6.45
N ASP A 182 19.70 8.56 6.03
CA ASP A 182 20.74 9.48 5.53
C ASP A 182 20.27 10.27 4.31
N LYS A 183 19.59 9.61 3.37
CA LYS A 183 19.01 10.27 2.18
C LYS A 183 17.91 11.25 2.57
N ALA A 184 17.05 10.89 3.52
CA ALA A 184 16.01 11.78 4.03
C ALA A 184 16.59 13.01 4.76
N LEU A 185 17.66 12.84 5.54
CA LEU A 185 18.39 13.93 6.17
C LEU A 185 18.99 14.88 5.12
N ILE A 186 19.62 14.34 4.08
CA ILE A 186 20.19 15.12 2.98
C ILE A 186 19.09 15.91 2.26
N ALA A 187 17.96 15.29 1.93
CA ALA A 187 16.81 15.96 1.33
C ALA A 187 16.26 17.08 2.23
N ALA A 188 16.34 16.91 3.56
CA ALA A 188 15.97 17.92 4.53
C ALA A 188 17.02 19.04 4.72
N GLY A 189 18.18 18.97 4.06
CA GLY A 189 19.28 19.93 4.22
C GLY A 189 20.08 19.72 5.52
N VAL A 190 20.12 18.48 6.01
CA VAL A 190 20.85 18.06 7.21
C VAL A 190 21.96 17.12 6.77
N ALA A 191 23.22 17.50 6.99
CA ALA A 191 24.32 16.60 6.70
C ALA A 191 24.35 15.45 7.72
N PRO A 192 24.36 14.17 7.30
CA PRO A 192 24.32 13.04 8.24
C PRO A 192 25.46 13.05 9.27
N LYS A 193 26.63 13.61 8.90
CA LYS A 193 27.78 13.81 9.80
C LYS A 193 27.45 14.70 11.02
N ASP A 194 26.50 15.62 10.89
CA ASP A 194 26.10 16.53 11.98
C ASP A 194 25.14 15.83 12.97
N VAL A 195 24.52 14.73 12.54
CA VAL A 195 23.56 13.95 13.32
C VAL A 195 24.26 12.84 14.11
N TYR A 196 25.27 12.20 13.51
CA TYR A 196 25.96 11.07 14.12
C TYR A 196 27.20 11.53 14.89
N ARG A 197 27.13 11.50 16.23
CA ARG A 197 28.28 11.81 17.11
C ARG A 197 29.45 10.83 16.98
N ARG A 198 29.21 9.60 16.52
CA ARG A 198 30.26 8.59 16.31
C ARG A 198 30.58 8.48 14.83
N ARG A 199 31.86 8.64 14.49
CA ARG A 199 32.39 8.46 13.14
C ARG A 199 31.98 7.08 12.62
N ARG A 200 31.33 7.06 11.45
CA ARG A 200 30.98 5.81 10.76
C ARG A 200 32.19 5.38 9.93
N TRP A 201 32.74 4.21 10.24
CA TRP A 201 33.82 3.62 9.46
C TRP A 201 33.26 2.93 8.22
N SER A 202 33.96 3.06 7.09
CA SER A 202 33.74 2.29 5.87
C SER A 202 35.09 1.86 5.30
N PRO A 203 35.16 0.82 4.45
CA PRO A 203 36.40 0.42 3.80
C PRO A 203 37.10 1.59 3.08
N GLU A 204 36.33 2.48 2.45
CA GLU A 204 36.81 3.65 1.72
C GLU A 204 37.41 4.70 2.66
N ILE A 205 36.71 5.00 3.77
CA ILE A 205 37.19 5.93 4.80
C ILE A 205 38.47 5.39 5.43
N ILE A 206 38.50 4.11 5.80
CA ILE A 206 39.68 3.46 6.40
C ILE A 206 40.88 3.55 5.45
N LYS A 207 40.69 3.22 4.16
CA LYS A 207 41.75 3.32 3.15
C LYS A 207 42.24 4.75 2.96
N GLY A 208 41.33 5.72 2.94
CA GLY A 208 41.67 7.14 2.84
C GLY A 208 42.54 7.62 4.00
N GLU A 209 42.20 7.23 5.23
CA GLU A 209 42.94 7.60 6.45
C GLU A 209 44.32 6.95 6.48
N ILE A 210 44.43 5.66 6.15
CA ILE A 210 45.72 4.95 6.08
C ILE A 210 46.65 5.64 5.07
N ARG A 211 46.14 6.03 3.90
CA ARG A 211 46.91 6.78 2.89
C ARG A 211 47.24 8.21 3.33
N GLY A 212 46.38 8.84 4.13
CA GLY A 212 46.64 10.14 4.75
C GLY A 212 47.85 10.07 5.68
N LEU A 213 47.80 9.17 6.66
CA LEU A 213 48.87 8.94 7.61
C LEU A 213 50.19 8.53 6.93
N GLN A 214 50.12 7.77 5.84
CA GLN A 214 51.31 7.46 5.04
C GLN A 214 51.96 8.72 4.43
N ARG A 215 51.17 9.65 3.89
CA ARG A 215 51.68 10.90 3.30
C ARG A 215 52.26 11.83 4.36
N GLU A 216 51.71 11.78 5.57
CA GLU A 216 52.20 12.53 6.73
C GLU A 216 53.47 11.93 7.33
N GLY A 217 53.87 10.73 6.89
CA GLY A 217 55.07 10.05 7.38
C GLY A 217 54.90 9.34 8.72
N GLU A 218 53.64 9.15 9.18
CA GLU A 218 53.32 8.48 10.45
C GLU A 218 53.75 7.01 10.43
N ASP A 219 54.16 6.48 11.59
CA ASP A 219 54.50 5.06 11.73
C ASP A 219 53.25 4.18 11.68
N LEU A 220 53.07 3.49 10.54
CA LEU A 220 51.94 2.59 10.30
C LEU A 220 52.12 1.20 10.95
N ALA A 221 53.12 1.01 11.83
CA ALA A 221 53.25 -0.21 12.62
C ALA A 221 52.02 -0.45 13.51
N ALA A 222 51.57 -1.71 13.60
CA ALA A 222 50.40 -2.07 14.39
C ALA A 222 50.44 -1.58 15.86
N PRO A 223 51.59 -1.62 16.58
CA PRO A 223 51.68 -1.06 17.94
C PRO A 223 51.44 0.45 18.00
N ASN A 224 52.02 1.22 17.07
CA ASN A 224 51.82 2.67 17.02
C ASN A 224 50.37 3.01 16.70
N MET A 225 49.79 2.33 15.70
CA MET A 225 48.41 2.52 15.27
C MET A 225 47.39 2.15 16.35
N ARG A 226 47.66 1.09 17.12
CA ARG A 226 46.83 0.71 18.27
C ARG A 226 46.87 1.74 19.39
N ARG A 227 48.01 2.39 19.62
CA ARG A 227 48.20 3.38 20.71
C ARG A 227 47.69 4.77 20.34
N ASN A 228 48.06 5.27 19.16
CA ASN A 228 47.82 6.66 18.76
C ASN A 228 46.57 6.82 17.87
N HIS A 229 46.14 5.75 17.18
CA HIS A 229 44.99 5.76 16.27
C HIS A 229 44.03 4.60 16.53
N SER A 230 43.72 4.35 17.80
CA SER A 230 42.98 3.18 18.27
C SER A 230 41.64 2.95 17.56
N ALA A 231 40.88 4.02 17.27
CA ALA A 231 39.61 3.94 16.56
C ALA A 231 39.77 3.47 15.09
N LEU A 232 40.81 3.97 14.40
CA LEU A 232 41.13 3.55 13.03
C LEU A 232 41.64 2.10 13.03
N TYR A 233 42.49 1.74 13.99
CA TYR A 233 43.02 0.37 14.15
C TYR A 233 41.89 -0.64 14.38
N SER A 234 40.99 -0.38 15.34
CA SER A 234 39.86 -1.26 15.62
C SER A 234 38.91 -1.39 14.42
N ALA A 235 38.67 -0.30 13.69
CA ALA A 235 37.85 -0.32 12.48
C ALA A 235 38.52 -1.09 11.34
N ALA A 236 39.80 -0.87 11.10
CA ALA A 236 40.57 -1.60 10.10
C ALA A 236 40.56 -3.11 10.37
N CYS A 237 40.79 -3.54 11.61
CA CYS A 237 40.66 -4.95 11.99
C CYS A 237 39.24 -5.48 11.79
N LYS A 238 38.20 -4.69 12.08
CA LYS A 238 36.80 -5.11 11.87
C LYS A 238 36.46 -5.32 10.39
N TYR A 239 36.89 -4.42 9.51
CA TYR A 239 36.50 -4.44 8.08
C TYR A 239 37.42 -5.28 7.19
N PHE A 240 38.69 -5.46 7.58
CA PHE A 240 39.70 -6.16 6.78
C PHE A 240 40.31 -7.36 7.52
N GLY A 241 39.78 -7.72 8.69
CA GLY A 241 40.26 -8.81 9.54
C GLY A 241 41.49 -8.44 10.38
N THR A 242 42.52 -7.87 9.75
CA THR A 242 43.75 -7.44 10.44
C THR A 242 44.23 -6.07 9.97
N TRP A 243 45.01 -5.38 10.81
CA TRP A 243 45.67 -4.12 10.42
C TRP A 243 46.59 -4.30 9.20
N THR A 244 47.31 -5.43 9.15
CA THR A 244 48.19 -5.77 8.03
C THR A 244 47.41 -5.90 6.74
N ALA A 245 46.28 -6.62 6.75
CA ALA A 245 45.40 -6.76 5.58
C ALA A 245 44.79 -5.42 5.14
N ALA A 246 44.38 -4.56 6.09
CA ALA A 246 43.88 -3.21 5.76
C ALA A 246 44.95 -2.34 5.09
N ARG A 247 46.20 -2.41 5.58
CA ARG A 247 47.35 -1.70 5.04
C ARG A 247 47.77 -2.22 3.66
N GLU A 248 47.75 -3.54 3.47
CA GLU A 248 47.99 -4.17 2.17
C GLU A 248 46.90 -3.82 1.15
N ALA A 249 45.64 -3.74 1.57
CA ALA A 249 44.53 -3.27 0.75
C ALA A 249 44.67 -1.78 0.33
N CYS A 250 45.58 -1.04 0.96
CA CYS A 250 45.98 0.32 0.56
C CYS A 250 47.21 0.36 -0.36
N GLY A 251 47.84 -0.79 -0.65
CA GLY A 251 49.07 -0.91 -1.46
C GLY A 251 50.36 -0.77 -0.66
N ILE A 252 50.30 -0.75 0.67
CA ILE A 252 51.47 -0.46 1.52
C ILE A 252 52.04 -1.79 2.02
N ARG A 253 53.09 -2.30 1.37
CA ARG A 253 53.72 -3.60 1.71
C ARG A 253 54.96 -3.50 2.61
N LYS A 254 55.43 -2.28 2.93
CA LYS A 254 56.65 -2.07 3.74
C LYS A 254 56.57 -2.82 5.07
N ASN A 255 57.59 -3.60 5.43
CA ASN A 255 57.56 -4.42 6.63
C ASN A 255 57.96 -3.58 7.85
N TYR A 256 57.02 -3.27 8.75
CA TYR A 256 57.23 -2.44 9.95
C TYR A 256 57.55 -3.27 11.19
N HIS A 257 58.17 -4.45 11.02
CA HIS A 257 58.60 -5.28 12.14
C HIS A 257 59.78 -4.62 12.86
N ARG A 258 59.65 -4.46 14.18
CA ARG A 258 60.69 -4.00 15.09
C ARG A 258 61.89 -4.96 14.98
N LYS A 259 63.05 -4.47 14.51
CA LYS A 259 64.32 -5.17 14.78
C LYS A 259 64.48 -5.22 16.31
N LYS A 260 64.75 -6.41 16.83
CA LYS A 260 65.07 -6.65 18.25
C LYS A 260 66.23 -5.77 18.69
#